data_AF-A0A962D3R9-F1
#
_entry.id   AF-A0A962D3R9-F1
#
_cell.length_a   1.000
_cell.length_b   1.000
_cell.length_c   1.000
_cell.angle_alpha   90.00
_cell.angle_beta   90.00
_cell.angle_gamma   90.00
#
_symmetry.space_group_name_H-M   'P 1'
#
loop_
_entity.id
_entity.type
_entity.pdbx_description
1 polymer ?
#
loop_
_entity_poly.entity_id
_entity_poly.type
_entity_poly.pdbx_seq_one_letter_code
_entity_poly.pdbx_strand_id
1 'polypeptide(L)'
;CTAMIYHSLKPVPAWQIASVPATFVTLGLYSGAAVLLWSNPWRNYEWGVFCSVLAVLPATQKKRYWKAVDGLTLPSGSAAVGLSEGAAVANFEAPHTEQNYLTREFWFQVGRRHRQRLRQVVMLAAFVVAPAAMLAHVVWPAWRLPLAVVSLIGLTVGLLCERWLFFAEARHVVERYYRPDDSDVGPSGQR
;
A
#
# COMPACT_ATOMS: atom_id res chain seq x y z
N CYS A 1 1.79 10.17 -13.80
CA CYS A 1 0.35 10.29 -14.18
C CYS A 1 -0.57 9.55 -13.19
N THR A 2 -0.40 8.24 -12.94
CA THR A 2 -1.30 7.46 -12.05
C THR A 2 -1.36 7.91 -10.59
N ALA A 3 -0.25 8.37 -10.00
CA ALA A 3 -0.22 8.79 -8.60
C ALA A 3 -1.10 10.02 -8.29
N MET A 4 -1.24 10.95 -9.25
CA MET A 4 -2.07 12.15 -9.07
C MET A 4 -3.57 11.84 -9.15
N ILE A 5 -3.95 10.81 -9.92
CA ILE A 5 -5.34 10.30 -9.95
C ILE A 5 -5.74 9.83 -8.55
N TYR A 6 -4.91 9.01 -7.88
CA TYR A 6 -5.21 8.54 -6.51
C TYR A 6 -5.25 9.69 -5.49
N HIS A 7 -4.35 10.66 -5.60
CA HIS A 7 -4.29 11.79 -4.66
C HIS A 7 -5.53 12.69 -4.74
N SER A 8 -6.14 12.83 -5.93
CA SER A 8 -7.36 13.63 -6.12
C SER A 8 -8.62 13.02 -5.49
N LEU A 9 -8.59 11.74 -5.08
CA LEU A 9 -9.74 11.05 -4.48
C LEU A 9 -9.87 11.36 -2.98
N LYS A 10 -10.53 12.48 -2.68
CA LYS A 10 -10.91 12.91 -1.31
C LYS A 10 -11.56 11.84 -0.41
N PRO A 11 -12.36 10.88 -0.92
CA PRO A 11 -13.00 9.88 -0.07
C PRO A 11 -12.06 8.84 0.57
N VAL A 12 -10.77 8.81 0.19
CA VAL A 12 -9.79 7.82 0.67
C VAL A 12 -8.59 8.53 1.31
N PRO A 13 -8.61 8.79 2.64
CA PRO A 13 -7.54 9.52 3.32
C PRO A 13 -6.14 8.90 3.16
N ALA A 14 -6.08 7.56 3.01
CA ALA A 14 -4.83 6.83 2.79
C ALA A 14 -4.12 7.15 1.46
N TRP A 15 -4.86 7.64 0.46
CA TRP A 15 -4.31 7.99 -0.86
C TRP A 15 -3.95 9.47 -0.97
N GLN A 16 -4.45 10.30 -0.06
CA GLN A 16 -4.14 11.72 0.03
C GLN A 16 -2.82 12.03 0.73
N ILE A 17 -2.09 11.03 1.22
CA ILE A 17 -0.80 11.25 1.84
C ILE A 17 0.18 11.81 0.78
N ALA A 18 0.72 13.01 1.01
CA ALA A 18 1.56 13.75 0.07
C ALA A 18 2.84 13.00 -0.36
N SER A 19 3.27 11.98 0.41
CA SER A 19 4.43 11.16 0.06
C SER A 19 4.15 10.13 -1.04
N VAL A 20 2.89 9.90 -1.43
CA VAL A 20 2.51 8.87 -2.41
C VAL A 20 3.13 9.14 -3.80
N PRO A 21 3.04 10.33 -4.40
CA PRO A 21 3.67 10.60 -5.70
C PRO A 21 5.19 10.38 -5.70
N ALA A 22 5.87 10.88 -4.67
CA ALA A 22 7.32 10.69 -4.53
C ALA A 22 7.71 9.21 -4.44
N THR A 23 6.91 8.40 -3.72
CA THR A 23 7.14 6.96 -3.58
C THR A 23 6.97 6.22 -4.91
N PHE A 24 6.03 6.63 -5.77
CA PHE A 24 5.86 6.00 -7.09
C PHE A 24 7.04 6.28 -8.01
N VAL A 25 7.58 7.49 -7.97
CA VAL A 25 8.76 7.87 -8.78
C VAL A 25 9.99 7.10 -8.34
N THR A 26 10.28 7.03 -7.04
CA THR A 26 11.44 6.29 -6.53
C THR A 26 11.33 4.78 -6.76
N LEU A 27 10.13 4.21 -6.63
CA LEU A 27 9.89 2.80 -7.00
C LEU A 27 10.06 2.54 -8.49
N GLY A 28 9.66 3.46 -9.36
CA GLY A 28 9.88 3.35 -10.80
C GLY A 28 11.36 3.43 -11.19
N LEU A 29 12.13 4.31 -10.55
CA LEU A 29 13.59 4.35 -10.72
C LEU A 29 14.25 3.05 -10.23
N TYR A 30 13.78 2.53 -9.10
CA TYR A 30 14.30 1.29 -8.53
C TYR A 30 13.99 0.05 -9.38
N SER A 31 12.79 -0.03 -9.94
CA SER A 31 12.46 -1.11 -10.88
C SER A 31 13.22 -0.99 -12.21
N GLY A 32 13.39 0.23 -12.72
CA GLY A 32 14.22 0.48 -13.90
C GLY A 32 15.68 0.05 -13.68
N ALA A 33 16.22 0.28 -12.49
CA ALA A 33 17.56 -0.17 -12.10
C ALA A 33 17.70 -1.70 -12.14
N ALA A 34 16.69 -2.44 -11.66
CA ALA A 34 16.68 -3.91 -11.75
C ALA A 34 16.64 -4.40 -13.20
N VAL A 35 15.81 -3.78 -14.04
CA VAL A 35 15.72 -4.10 -15.47
C VAL A 35 17.04 -3.80 -16.20
N LEU A 36 17.72 -2.71 -15.84
CA LEU A 36 19.03 -2.37 -16.39
C LEU A 36 20.08 -3.44 -16.06
N LEU A 37 20.13 -3.94 -14.82
CA LEU A 37 21.03 -5.04 -14.46
C LEU A 37 20.69 -6.33 -15.20
N TRP A 38 19.40 -6.63 -15.36
CA TRP A 38 18.94 -7.83 -16.07
C TRP A 38 19.16 -7.79 -17.59
N SER A 39 19.08 -6.62 -18.22
CA SER A 39 19.20 -6.49 -19.68
C SER A 39 20.59 -6.85 -20.21
N ASN A 40 21.64 -6.55 -19.45
CA ASN A 40 22.99 -7.01 -19.74
C ASN A 40 23.78 -7.22 -18.43
N PRO A 41 23.64 -8.40 -17.79
CA PRO A 41 24.23 -8.70 -16.49
C PRO A 41 25.76 -8.58 -16.47
N TRP A 42 26.43 -8.89 -17.59
CA TRP A 42 27.89 -8.87 -17.68
C TRP A 42 28.47 -7.47 -17.88
N ARG A 43 27.74 -6.57 -18.54
CA ARG A 43 28.18 -5.19 -18.76
C ARG A 43 27.74 -4.26 -17.65
N ASN A 44 26.53 -4.45 -17.12
CA ASN A 44 25.92 -3.50 -16.19
C ASN A 44 26.22 -3.82 -14.71
N TYR A 45 27.03 -4.86 -14.42
CA TYR A 45 27.29 -5.31 -13.04
C TYR A 45 27.85 -4.21 -12.12
N GLU A 46 28.64 -3.29 -12.65
CA GLU A 46 29.22 -2.15 -11.94
C GLU A 46 28.17 -1.22 -11.32
N TRP A 47 26.97 -1.16 -11.92
CA TRP A 47 25.85 -0.40 -11.39
C TRP A 47 25.17 -1.09 -10.19
N GLY A 48 25.50 -2.36 -9.89
CA GLY A 48 24.87 -3.16 -8.84
C GLY A 48 24.88 -2.47 -7.46
N VAL A 49 25.99 -1.82 -7.10
CA VAL A 49 26.09 -1.06 -5.84
C VAL A 49 25.15 0.14 -5.84
N PHE A 50 25.16 0.94 -6.92
CA PHE A 50 24.29 2.10 -7.05
C PHE A 50 22.80 1.71 -7.01
N CYS A 51 22.41 0.67 -7.76
CA CYS A 51 21.05 0.14 -7.78
C CYS A 51 20.58 -0.34 -6.40
N SER A 52 21.49 -0.96 -5.62
CA SER A 52 21.20 -1.44 -4.27
C SER A 52 21.04 -0.29 -3.28
N VAL A 53 21.89 0.73 -3.36
CA VAL A 53 21.77 1.94 -2.52
C VAL A 53 20.48 2.70 -2.82
N LEU A 54 20.09 2.75 -4.10
CA LEU A 54 18.85 3.41 -4.52
C LEU A 54 17.61 2.81 -3.84
N ALA A 55 17.62 1.53 -3.45
CA ALA A 55 16.54 0.87 -2.72
C ALA A 55 16.19 1.50 -1.36
N VAL A 56 17.14 2.20 -0.72
CA VAL A 56 16.97 2.79 0.61
C VAL A 56 15.91 3.89 0.61
N LEU A 57 15.86 4.71 -0.44
CA LEU A 57 14.90 5.80 -0.57
C LEU A 57 13.43 5.32 -0.60
N PRO A 58 13.00 4.44 -1.53
CA PRO A 58 11.64 3.92 -1.53
C PRO A 58 11.33 3.09 -0.28
N ALA A 59 12.29 2.36 0.29
CA ALA A 59 12.08 1.59 1.52
C ALA A 59 11.72 2.51 2.72
N THR A 60 12.46 3.62 2.89
CA THR A 60 12.19 4.58 3.98
C THR A 60 10.87 5.31 3.77
N GLN A 61 10.58 5.72 2.53
CA GLN A 61 9.28 6.32 2.16
C GLN A 61 8.13 5.36 2.47
N LYS A 62 8.26 4.07 2.17
CA LYS A 62 7.22 3.07 2.46
C LYS A 62 7.00 2.83 3.94
N LYS A 63 8.05 2.76 4.74
CA LYS A 63 7.92 2.68 6.20
C LYS A 63 7.19 3.91 6.76
N ARG A 64 7.51 5.12 6.28
CA ARG A 64 6.83 6.36 6.68
C ARG A 64 5.36 6.36 6.26
N TYR A 65 5.08 5.92 5.03
CA TYR A 65 3.71 5.78 4.52
C TYR A 65 2.89 4.86 5.41
N TRP A 66 3.38 3.66 5.72
CA TRP A 66 2.65 2.73 6.58
C TRP A 66 2.42 3.26 7.99
N LYS A 67 3.40 3.94 8.59
CA LYS A 67 3.20 4.64 9.88
C LYS A 67 2.11 5.70 9.80
N ALA A 68 2.10 6.50 8.72
CA ALA A 68 1.08 7.52 8.52
C ALA A 68 -0.32 6.89 8.35
N VAL A 69 -0.44 5.82 7.56
CA VAL A 69 -1.72 5.10 7.38
C VAL A 69 -2.18 4.45 8.69
N ASP A 70 -1.27 3.92 9.50
CA ASP A 70 -1.60 3.32 10.79
C ASP A 70 -2.11 4.35 11.81
N GLY A 71 -1.67 5.62 11.69
CA GLY A 71 -2.13 6.74 12.51
C GLY A 71 -3.39 7.45 11.99
N LEU A 72 -3.95 7.04 10.85
CA LEU A 72 -5.18 7.66 10.33
C LEU A 72 -6.38 7.25 11.18
N THR A 73 -6.91 8.21 11.94
CA THR A 73 -8.24 8.15 12.55
C THR A 73 -9.27 8.61 11.53
N LEU A 74 -10.25 7.75 11.23
CA LEU A 74 -11.34 8.13 10.33
C LEU A 74 -12.28 9.16 11.04
N PRO A 75 -12.80 10.19 10.35
CA PRO A 75 -13.73 11.17 10.93
C PRO A 75 -15.05 10.53 11.36
N SER A 76 -15.57 10.86 12.57
CA SER A 76 -16.82 10.30 13.16
C SER A 76 -18.00 10.35 12.19
N GLY A 77 -18.96 9.43 12.31
CA GLY A 77 -20.18 9.45 11.50
C GLY A 77 -20.91 10.78 11.58
N SER A 78 -20.92 11.42 12.76
CA SER A 78 -21.45 12.77 12.98
C SER A 78 -20.73 13.86 12.17
N ALA A 79 -19.40 13.79 12.05
CA ALA A 79 -18.61 14.72 11.24
C ALA A 79 -18.87 14.56 9.73
N ALA A 80 -19.26 13.36 9.26
CA ALA A 80 -19.59 13.12 7.86
C ALA A 80 -20.92 13.78 7.43
N VAL A 81 -21.82 14.09 8.38
CA VAL A 81 -23.11 14.75 8.14
C VAL A 81 -23.09 16.22 8.57
N GLY A 82 -21.95 16.73 9.03
CA GLY A 82 -21.82 18.11 9.52
C GLY A 82 -22.49 18.37 10.87
N LEU A 83 -22.82 17.32 11.63
CA LEU A 83 -23.30 17.44 13.01
C LEU A 83 -22.14 17.53 14.00
N SER A 84 -22.40 18.16 15.15
CA SER A 84 -21.46 18.26 16.28
C SER A 84 -20.93 16.87 16.69
N GLU A 85 -19.66 16.79 17.06
CA GLU A 85 -19.06 15.57 17.63
C GLU A 85 -19.92 15.09 18.81
N GLY A 86 -20.48 13.87 18.70
CA GLY A 86 -21.33 13.25 19.72
C GLY A 86 -22.84 13.33 19.47
N ALA A 87 -23.31 13.91 18.36
CA ALA A 87 -24.71 13.78 17.95
C ALA A 87 -24.99 12.36 17.47
N ALA A 88 -25.94 11.66 18.10
CA ALA A 88 -26.37 10.33 17.70
C ALA A 88 -26.97 10.37 16.29
N VAL A 89 -26.22 9.89 15.29
CA VAL A 89 -26.69 9.80 13.91
C VAL A 89 -27.20 8.38 13.69
N ALA A 90 -28.50 8.17 13.88
CA ALA A 90 -29.16 6.95 13.46
C ALA A 90 -29.40 7.02 11.94
N ASN A 91 -28.88 6.04 11.20
CA ASN A 91 -29.22 5.88 9.78
C ASN A 91 -30.73 5.59 9.67
N PHE A 92 -31.50 6.56 9.14
CA PHE A 92 -32.96 6.47 9.05
C PHE A 92 -33.42 5.41 8.04
N GLU A 93 -32.62 5.14 7.03
CA GLU A 93 -32.85 4.07 6.05
C GLU A 93 -31.50 3.59 5.51
N ALA A 94 -31.36 2.27 5.28
CA ALA A 94 -30.22 1.77 4.52
C ALA A 94 -30.33 2.35 3.09
N PRO A 95 -29.28 2.97 2.51
CA PRO A 95 -29.41 3.72 1.24
C PRO A 95 -29.74 2.87 -0.01
N HIS A 96 -30.02 1.57 0.17
CA HIS A 96 -30.11 0.55 -0.88
C HIS A 96 -30.52 -0.79 -0.26
N THR A 97 -31.56 -1.39 -0.83
CA THR A 97 -32.05 -2.76 -0.54
C THR A 97 -31.21 -3.83 -1.25
N GLU A 98 -30.30 -3.44 -2.14
CA GLU A 98 -29.40 -4.35 -2.84
C GLU A 98 -28.00 -4.35 -2.20
N GLN A 99 -27.43 -5.54 -2.02
CA GLN A 99 -26.12 -5.72 -1.41
C GLN A 99 -25.04 -5.14 -2.34
N ASN A 100 -24.33 -4.11 -1.88
CA ASN A 100 -23.28 -3.49 -2.67
C ASN A 100 -22.13 -4.48 -2.93
N TYR A 101 -21.95 -4.90 -4.19
CA TYR A 101 -20.94 -5.88 -4.64
C TYR A 101 -19.51 -5.51 -4.19
N LEU A 102 -19.25 -4.20 -4.04
CA LEU A 102 -17.99 -3.64 -3.53
C LEU A 102 -17.66 -4.04 -2.09
N THR A 103 -18.66 -4.38 -1.27
CA THR A 103 -18.49 -4.75 0.15
C THR A 103 -18.39 -6.25 0.39
N ARG A 104 -18.94 -7.09 -0.50
CA ARG A 104 -18.99 -8.55 -0.31
C ARG A 104 -17.87 -9.31 -0.99
N GLU A 105 -17.36 -8.84 -2.13
CA GLU A 105 -16.63 -9.76 -3.02
C GLU A 105 -15.12 -9.51 -3.14
N PHE A 106 -14.59 -8.34 -2.76
CA PHE A 106 -13.19 -8.01 -3.06
C PHE A 106 -12.39 -7.59 -1.81
N TRP A 107 -11.64 -8.56 -1.25
CA TRP A 107 -10.31 -8.40 -0.61
C TRP A 107 -10.16 -7.62 0.72
N PHE A 108 -11.11 -6.81 1.18
CA PHE A 108 -10.94 -6.00 2.39
C PHE A 108 -10.72 -6.84 3.67
N GLN A 109 -11.41 -7.98 3.81
CA GLN A 109 -11.27 -8.82 5.01
C GLN A 109 -9.91 -9.54 5.07
N VAL A 110 -9.41 -10.03 3.93
CA VAL A 110 -8.11 -10.72 3.85
C VAL A 110 -6.96 -9.74 4.05
N GLY A 111 -7.06 -8.55 3.46
CA GLY A 111 -6.08 -7.47 3.62
C GLY A 111 -5.90 -7.04 5.07
N ARG A 112 -6.99 -6.96 5.86
CA ARG A 112 -6.91 -6.60 7.29
C ARG A 112 -6.25 -7.67 8.15
N ARG A 113 -6.58 -8.95 7.97
CA ARG A 113 -6.03 -10.05 8.77
C ARG A 113 -4.57 -10.36 8.46
N HIS A 114 -4.12 -10.10 7.23
CA HIS A 114 -2.77 -10.43 6.76
C HIS A 114 -1.88 -9.21 6.48
N ARG A 115 -2.35 -7.99 6.80
CA ARG A 115 -1.64 -6.72 6.53
C ARG A 115 -0.17 -6.75 6.92
N GLN A 116 0.12 -7.13 8.17
CA GLN A 116 1.50 -7.16 8.67
C GLN A 116 2.37 -8.19 7.95
N ARG A 117 1.84 -9.39 7.68
CA ARG A 117 2.56 -10.44 6.93
C ARG A 117 2.86 -10.00 5.50
N LEU A 118 1.89 -9.36 4.84
CA LEU A 118 2.08 -8.84 3.48
C LEU A 118 3.09 -7.68 3.42
N ARG A 119 3.07 -6.78 4.42
CA ARG A 119 4.13 -5.76 4.56
C ARG A 119 5.51 -6.39 4.73
N GLN A 120 5.63 -7.47 5.51
CA GLN A 120 6.88 -8.22 5.62
C GLN A 120 7.30 -8.82 4.29
N VAL A 121 6.38 -9.41 3.51
CA VAL A 121 6.68 -9.93 2.16
C VAL A 121 7.19 -8.82 1.25
N VAL A 122 6.54 -7.65 1.24
CA VAL A 122 7.02 -6.48 0.46
C VAL A 122 8.43 -6.09 0.89
N MET A 123 8.66 -5.97 2.20
CA MET A 123 9.98 -5.61 2.74
C MET A 123 11.06 -6.62 2.38
N LEU A 124 10.77 -7.90 2.56
CA LEU A 124 11.71 -8.97 2.30
C LEU A 124 12.02 -9.08 0.80
N ALA A 125 10.99 -9.17 -0.04
CA ALA A 125 11.16 -9.42 -1.47
C ALA A 125 11.80 -8.21 -2.19
N ALA A 126 11.21 -7.01 -2.05
CA ALA A 126 11.67 -5.83 -2.79
C ALA A 126 12.85 -5.11 -2.15
N PHE A 127 13.00 -5.13 -0.82
CA PHE A 127 13.99 -4.29 -0.12
C PHE A 127 15.05 -5.07 0.65
N VAL A 128 15.03 -6.41 0.64
CA VAL A 128 16.10 -7.25 1.20
C VAL A 128 16.67 -8.19 0.14
N VAL A 129 15.84 -9.07 -0.43
CA VAL A 129 16.26 -10.08 -1.41
C VAL A 129 16.74 -9.41 -2.70
N ALA A 130 15.95 -8.50 -3.29
CA ALA A 130 16.34 -7.82 -4.51
C ALA A 130 17.66 -7.04 -4.40
N PRO A 131 17.87 -6.14 -3.42
CA PRO A 131 19.14 -5.41 -3.31
C PRO A 131 20.30 -6.31 -2.88
N ALA A 132 20.07 -7.36 -2.07
CA ALA A 132 21.12 -8.34 -1.77
C ALA A 132 21.59 -9.08 -3.04
N ALA A 133 20.65 -9.47 -3.91
CA ALA A 133 20.97 -10.07 -5.20
C ALA A 133 21.71 -9.09 -6.12
N MET A 134 21.31 -7.80 -6.14
CA MET A 134 22.00 -6.74 -6.88
C MET A 134 23.43 -6.48 -6.38
N LEU A 135 23.70 -6.60 -5.07
CA LEU A 135 25.06 -6.51 -4.52
C LEU A 135 25.89 -7.76 -4.85
N ALA A 136 25.31 -8.93 -4.65
CA ALA A 136 25.94 -10.22 -4.96
C ALA A 136 26.35 -10.30 -6.44
N HIS A 137 25.58 -9.66 -7.32
CA HIS A 137 25.85 -9.52 -8.75
C HIS A 137 27.24 -8.93 -9.05
N VAL A 138 27.74 -8.03 -8.19
CA VAL A 138 29.05 -7.37 -8.33
C VAL A 138 30.19 -8.35 -8.03
N VAL A 139 30.00 -9.21 -7.02
CA VAL A 139 31.05 -10.03 -6.41
C VAL A 139 31.20 -11.38 -7.12
N TRP A 140 30.12 -11.93 -7.70
CA TRP A 140 30.12 -13.28 -8.26
C TRP A 140 29.85 -13.30 -9.77
N PRO A 141 30.89 -13.19 -10.62
CA PRO A 141 30.75 -13.14 -12.08
C PRO A 141 29.97 -14.32 -12.67
N ALA A 142 30.21 -15.54 -12.18
CA ALA A 142 29.55 -16.76 -12.65
C ALA A 142 28.04 -16.79 -12.36
N TRP A 143 27.59 -16.02 -11.37
CA TRP A 143 26.20 -15.99 -10.92
C TRP A 143 25.46 -14.73 -11.39
N ARG A 144 26.05 -13.95 -12.30
CA ARG A 144 25.47 -12.66 -12.69
C ARG A 144 24.03 -12.79 -13.23
N LEU A 145 23.85 -13.64 -14.23
CA LEU A 145 22.52 -13.88 -14.82
C LEU A 145 21.48 -14.36 -13.79
N PRO A 146 21.71 -15.44 -13.00
CA PRO A 146 20.71 -15.89 -12.03
C PRO A 146 20.44 -14.84 -10.94
N LEU A 147 21.44 -14.10 -10.46
CA LEU A 147 21.25 -13.04 -9.47
C LEU A 147 20.44 -11.87 -10.04
N ALA A 148 20.68 -11.48 -11.29
CA ALA A 148 19.88 -10.46 -11.96
C ALA A 148 18.41 -10.91 -12.08
N VAL A 149 18.15 -12.17 -12.44
CA VAL A 149 16.80 -12.74 -12.48
C VAL A 149 16.15 -12.76 -11.09
N VAL A 150 16.86 -13.18 -10.05
CA VAL A 150 16.36 -13.15 -8.66
C VAL A 150 16.00 -11.73 -8.25
N SER A 151 16.85 -10.75 -8.57
CA SER A 151 16.58 -9.34 -8.27
C SER A 151 15.31 -8.85 -8.98
N LEU A 152 15.13 -9.18 -10.26
CA LEU A 152 13.98 -8.78 -11.06
C LEU A 152 12.68 -9.42 -10.53
N ILE A 153 12.70 -10.72 -10.26
CA ILE A 153 11.53 -11.46 -9.73
C ILE A 153 11.19 -10.97 -8.33
N GLY A 154 12.17 -10.86 -7.43
CA GLY A 154 11.95 -10.41 -6.06
C GLY A 154 11.35 -9.01 -6.01
N LEU A 155 11.84 -8.12 -6.87
CA LEU A 155 11.32 -6.77 -7.01
C LEU A 155 9.91 -6.75 -7.60
N THR A 156 9.64 -7.56 -8.63
CA THR A 156 8.31 -7.69 -9.23
C THR A 156 7.28 -8.20 -8.23
N VAL A 157 7.60 -9.29 -7.51
CA VAL A 157 6.74 -9.85 -6.46
C VAL A 157 6.49 -8.83 -5.36
N GLY A 158 7.54 -8.19 -4.85
CA GLY A 158 7.40 -7.19 -3.79
C GLY A 158 6.58 -5.96 -4.24
N LEU A 159 6.75 -5.49 -5.48
CA LEU A 159 5.96 -4.40 -6.04
C LEU A 159 4.49 -4.80 -6.26
N LEU A 160 4.22 -6.00 -6.78
CA LEU A 160 2.84 -6.49 -6.95
C LEU A 160 2.14 -6.62 -5.60
N CYS A 161 2.79 -7.20 -4.59
CA CYS A 161 2.28 -7.25 -3.23
C CYS A 161 2.05 -5.85 -2.65
N GLU A 162 2.96 -4.90 -2.92
CA GLU A 162 2.83 -3.52 -2.45
C GLU A 162 1.64 -2.82 -3.12
N ARG A 163 1.48 -2.96 -4.44
CA ARG A 163 0.34 -2.43 -5.17
C ARG A 163 -0.97 -2.99 -4.64
N TRP A 164 -1.02 -4.31 -4.44
CA TRP A 164 -2.19 -4.96 -3.88
C TRP A 164 -2.50 -4.45 -2.47
N LEU A 165 -1.49 -4.31 -1.61
CA LEU A 165 -1.62 -3.80 -0.25
C LEU A 165 -2.08 -2.33 -0.22
N PHE A 166 -1.63 -1.50 -1.16
CA PHE A 166 -2.06 -0.11 -1.31
C PHE A 166 -3.57 0.02 -1.59
N PHE A 167 -4.15 -0.92 -2.35
CA PHE A 167 -5.59 -1.00 -2.56
C PHE A 167 -6.32 -1.60 -1.36
N ALA A 168 -5.79 -2.67 -0.77
CA ALA A 168 -6.41 -3.34 0.37
C ALA A 168 -6.44 -2.47 1.65
N GLU A 169 -5.46 -1.57 1.82
CA GLU A 169 -5.39 -0.64 2.97
C GLU A 169 -6.23 0.63 2.79
N ALA A 170 -6.85 0.83 1.63
CA ALA A 170 -7.68 1.99 1.34
C ALA A 170 -8.97 1.97 2.17
N ARG A 171 -8.93 2.50 3.40
CA ARG A 171 -10.15 2.70 4.21
C ARG A 171 -11.04 3.73 3.52
N HIS A 172 -12.19 3.29 3.04
CA HIS A 172 -13.17 4.16 2.41
C HIS A 172 -14.07 4.74 3.50
N VAL A 173 -14.30 6.05 3.48
CA VAL A 173 -15.24 6.72 4.41
C VAL A 173 -16.65 6.10 4.31
N VAL A 174 -16.98 5.50 3.16
CA VAL A 174 -18.21 4.74 2.92
C VAL A 174 -18.40 3.55 3.87
N GLU A 175 -17.32 2.92 4.38
CA GLU A 175 -17.45 1.81 5.33
C GLU A 175 -18.14 2.24 6.64
N ARG A 176 -18.03 3.53 7.04
CA ARG A 176 -18.73 4.06 8.22
C ARG A 176 -20.24 4.23 8.03
N TYR A 177 -20.70 4.42 6.79
CA TYR A 177 -22.15 4.47 6.53
C TYR A 177 -22.82 3.11 6.79
N TYR A 178 -22.10 1.99 6.65
CA TYR A 178 -22.65 0.64 6.83
C TYR A 178 -22.38 0.03 8.21
N ARG A 179 -21.48 0.61 9.01
CA ARG A 179 -21.16 0.14 10.36
C ARG A 179 -21.09 1.33 11.33
N PRO A 180 -22.25 1.80 11.83
CA PRO A 180 -22.28 2.72 12.97
C PRO A 180 -21.58 2.07 14.17
N ASP A 181 -20.88 2.85 14.98
CA ASP A 181 -20.31 2.36 16.24
C ASP A 181 -21.44 2.01 17.21
N ASP A 182 -21.30 0.94 18.01
CA ASP A 182 -22.28 0.55 19.03
C ASP A 182 -22.49 1.66 20.10
N SER A 183 -21.64 2.69 20.14
CA SER A 183 -21.79 3.88 20.98
C SER A 183 -22.84 4.88 20.47
N ASP A 184 -23.26 4.78 19.21
CA ASP A 184 -24.31 5.64 18.62
C ASP A 184 -25.72 5.02 18.74
N VAL A 185 -25.81 3.78 19.21
CA VAL A 185 -27.08 3.14 19.55
C VAL A 185 -27.48 3.61 20.95
N GLY A 186 -28.18 4.75 21.01
CA GLY A 186 -28.91 5.14 22.22
C GLY A 186 -29.79 3.97 22.70
N PRO A 187 -30.00 3.80 24.02
CA PRO A 187 -30.63 2.61 24.58
C PRO A 187 -31.95 2.37 23.86
N SER A 188 -31.98 1.32 23.04
CA SER A 188 -33.16 0.93 22.28
C SER A 188 -34.25 0.59 23.28
N GLY A 189 -35.17 1.53 23.47
CA GLY A 189 -36.33 1.36 24.31
C GLY A 189 -37.11 0.14 23.83
N GLN A 190 -37.21 -0.85 24.72
CA GLN A 190 -38.24 -1.87 24.67
C GLN A 190 -39.60 -1.16 24.56
N ARG A 191 -40.28 -1.36 23.43
CA ARG A 191 -41.74 -1.25 23.33
C ARG A 191 -42.23 -2.33 22.38
#